data_AF-A0A073INN8-F1
#
_entry.id   AF-A0A073INN8-F1
#
_cell.length_a   1.000
_cell.length_b   1.000
_cell.length_c   1.000
_cell.angle_alpha   90.00
_cell.angle_beta   90.00
_cell.angle_gamma   90.00
#
_symmetry.space_group_name_H-M   'P 1'
#
loop_
_entity.id
_entity.type
_entity.pdbx_description
1 polymer ?
#
loop_
_entity_poly.entity_id
_entity_poly.type
_entity_poly.pdbx_seq_one_letter_code
_entity_poly.pdbx_strand_id
1 'polypeptide(L)'
;MNRPAHIDAMTQAERDQWIVDGYASAFAPELRLAQAALLAWASEAPESDGWPMPADVIRFAKCYGVTPAALGGLVGLLPHKVGRRTVWADMVRTPYVGHTVGIETFPREALRGYGLFRAASALIEREAATLH
;
A
#
# COMPACT_ATOMS: atom_id res chain seq x y z
N MET A 1 5.74 17.95 15.97
CA MET A 1 6.64 16.79 16.20
C MET A 1 7.82 16.98 15.28
N ASN A 2 9.02 17.25 15.80
CA ASN A 2 10.21 17.51 14.97
C ASN A 2 10.58 16.23 14.21
N ARG A 3 10.75 16.35 12.90
CA ARG A 3 11.26 15.28 12.06
C ARG A 3 12.74 15.04 12.44
N PRO A 4 13.22 13.79 12.57
CA PRO A 4 14.61 13.53 12.89
C PRO A 4 15.52 14.12 11.80
N ALA A 5 16.54 14.89 12.19
CA ALA A 5 17.44 15.59 11.27
C ALA A 5 18.12 14.69 10.21
N HIS A 6 18.27 13.39 10.49
CA HIS A 6 18.81 12.43 9.53
C HIS A 6 17.84 12.12 8.37
N ILE A 7 16.52 12.19 8.57
CA ILE A 7 15.52 11.93 7.52
C ILE A 7 15.48 13.06 6.49
N ASP A 8 15.74 14.29 6.93
CA ASP A 8 15.75 15.46 6.06
C ASP A 8 17.00 15.51 5.16
N ALA A 9 18.08 14.82 5.56
CA ALA A 9 19.31 14.70 4.77
C ALA A 9 19.26 13.56 3.73
N MET A 10 18.31 12.63 3.85
CA MET A 10 18.20 11.48 2.95
C MET A 10 17.69 11.91 1.56
N THR A 11 18.26 11.31 0.52
CA THR A 11 17.69 11.30 -0.82
C THR A 11 16.35 10.55 -0.82
N GLN A 12 15.55 10.74 -1.87
CA GLN A 12 14.28 10.02 -2.00
C GLN A 12 14.47 8.50 -2.02
N ALA A 13 15.51 8.02 -2.72
CA ALA A 13 15.82 6.59 -2.80
C ALA A 13 16.24 6.01 -1.43
N GLU A 14 17.07 6.72 -0.66
CA GLU A 14 17.43 6.28 0.70
C GLU A 14 16.20 6.24 1.62
N ARG A 15 15.27 7.19 1.49
CA ARG A 15 14.01 7.16 2.26
C ARG A 15 13.15 5.97 1.88
N ASP A 16 13.03 5.69 0.59
CA ASP A 16 12.23 4.58 0.09
C ASP A 16 12.80 3.23 0.58
N GLN A 17 14.13 3.06 0.50
CA GLN A 17 14.82 1.87 1.03
C GLN A 17 14.65 1.72 2.54
N TRP A 18 14.82 2.80 3.31
CA TRP A 18 14.63 2.78 4.76
C TRP A 18 13.20 2.42 5.17
N ILE A 19 12.21 2.88 4.40
CA ILE A 19 10.80 2.51 4.61
C ILE A 19 10.60 0.99 4.35
N VAL A 20 11.22 0.44 3.30
CA VAL A 20 11.18 -1.00 2.98
C VAL A 20 11.88 -1.84 4.05
N ASP A 21 13.08 -1.45 4.47
CA ASP A 21 13.84 -2.15 5.52
C ASP A 21 13.08 -2.16 6.85
N GLY A 22 12.31 -1.09 7.13
CA GLY A 22 11.43 -0.98 8.27
C GLY A 22 10.19 -1.86 8.22
N TYR A 23 9.87 -2.52 7.10
CA TYR A 23 8.62 -3.24 6.87
C TYR A 23 8.29 -4.27 7.98
N ALA A 24 9.26 -5.10 8.36
CA ALA A 24 9.05 -6.15 9.36
C ALA A 24 8.80 -5.58 10.77
N SER A 25 9.34 -4.38 11.07
CA SER A 25 9.16 -3.68 12.35
C SER A 25 7.94 -2.75 12.35
N ALA A 26 7.52 -2.25 11.19
CA ALA A 26 6.45 -1.27 11.05
C ALA A 26 5.05 -1.90 11.04
N PHE A 27 4.92 -3.17 10.65
CA PHE A 27 3.64 -3.85 10.51
C PHE A 27 3.59 -5.17 11.28
N ALA A 28 2.45 -5.40 11.94
CA ALA A 28 2.18 -6.61 12.69
C ALA A 28 2.30 -7.86 11.80
N PRO A 29 2.76 -9.01 12.34
CA PRO A 29 2.93 -10.24 11.57
C PRO A 29 1.68 -10.66 10.79
N GLU A 30 0.50 -10.52 11.38
CA GLU A 30 -0.79 -10.88 10.77
C GLU A 30 -1.07 -10.07 9.51
N LEU A 31 -0.73 -8.78 9.53
CA LEU A 31 -0.93 -7.89 8.39
C LEU A 31 0.05 -8.20 7.25
N ARG A 32 1.30 -8.56 7.59
CA ARG A 32 2.31 -9.00 6.61
C ARG A 32 1.91 -10.33 5.97
N LEU A 33 1.43 -11.28 6.78
CA LEU A 33 0.90 -12.56 6.28
C LEU A 33 -0.33 -12.36 5.38
N ALA A 34 -1.24 -11.47 5.77
CA ALA A 34 -2.41 -11.13 4.96
C ALA A 34 -2.02 -10.53 3.60
N GLN A 35 -1.05 -9.61 3.58
CA GLN A 35 -0.52 -9.04 2.34
C GLN A 35 0.10 -10.11 1.44
N ALA A 36 0.98 -10.95 1.98
CA ALA A 36 1.64 -12.00 1.22
C ALA A 36 0.64 -12.98 0.60
N ALA A 37 -0.35 -13.42 1.40
CA ALA A 37 -1.40 -14.33 0.93
C ALA A 37 -2.29 -13.68 -0.13
N LEU A 38 -2.62 -12.40 0.03
CA LEU A 38 -3.42 -11.64 -0.94
C LEU A 38 -2.70 -11.48 -2.29
N LEU A 39 -1.41 -11.15 -2.27
CA LEU A 39 -0.61 -11.01 -3.49
C LEU A 39 -0.42 -12.35 -4.20
N ALA A 40 -0.13 -13.43 -3.45
CA ALA A 40 -0.04 -14.77 -4.01
C ALA A 40 -1.37 -15.17 -4.69
N TRP A 41 -2.50 -14.96 -4.00
CA TRP A 41 -3.82 -15.23 -4.56
C TRP A 41 -4.07 -14.44 -5.86
N ALA A 42 -3.72 -13.15 -5.88
CA ALA A 42 -3.93 -12.31 -7.06
C ALA A 42 -3.05 -12.74 -8.24
N SER A 43 -1.80 -13.15 -7.98
CA SER A 43 -0.90 -13.63 -9.03
C SER A 43 -1.36 -14.94 -9.69
N GLU A 44 -2.15 -15.74 -8.97
CA GLU A 44 -2.67 -17.03 -9.46
C GLU A 44 -4.03 -16.89 -10.14
N ALA A 45 -4.68 -15.72 -10.09
CA ALA A 45 -6.01 -15.50 -10.64
C ALA A 45 -5.96 -15.28 -12.17
N PRO A 46 -6.38 -16.28 -12.99
CA PRO A 46 -6.09 -16.30 -14.43
C PRO A 46 -6.89 -15.28 -15.25
N GLU A 47 -7.99 -14.76 -14.70
CA GLU A 47 -8.85 -13.76 -15.33
C GLU A 47 -8.56 -12.32 -14.86
N SER A 48 -7.50 -12.12 -14.06
CA SER A 48 -7.12 -10.81 -13.53
C SER A 48 -5.81 -10.30 -14.14
N ASP A 49 -5.51 -9.02 -13.95
CA ASP A 49 -4.22 -8.42 -14.27
C ASP A 49 -3.11 -8.76 -13.24
N GLY A 50 -3.33 -9.78 -12.42
CA GLY A 50 -2.39 -10.23 -11.39
C GLY A 50 -2.38 -9.37 -10.13
N TRP A 51 -3.28 -8.39 -10.01
CA TRP A 51 -3.34 -7.49 -8.86
C TRP A 51 -4.65 -7.63 -8.07
N PRO A 52 -4.63 -7.49 -6.72
CA PRO A 52 -5.84 -7.60 -5.91
C PRO A 52 -6.97 -6.62 -6.30
N MET A 53 -8.21 -7.01 -6.03
CA MET A 53 -9.38 -6.13 -6.08
C MET A 53 -9.85 -5.76 -4.66
N PRO A 54 -10.65 -4.70 -4.48
CA PRO A 54 -11.17 -4.32 -3.16
C PRO A 54 -11.94 -5.43 -2.41
N ALA A 55 -12.63 -6.30 -3.14
CA ALA A 55 -13.32 -7.45 -2.56
C ALA A 55 -12.34 -8.43 -1.90
N ASP A 56 -11.18 -8.63 -2.49
CA ASP A 56 -10.15 -9.55 -2.00
C ASP A 56 -9.49 -8.97 -0.75
N VAL A 57 -9.22 -7.67 -0.74
CA VAL A 57 -8.75 -6.96 0.46
C VAL A 57 -9.71 -7.19 1.63
N ILE A 58 -11.02 -7.01 1.42
CA ILE A 58 -12.02 -7.22 2.47
C ILE A 58 -12.02 -8.69 2.95
N ARG A 59 -11.94 -9.64 2.02
CA ARG A 59 -11.95 -11.07 2.31
C ARG A 59 -10.72 -11.49 3.12
N PHE A 60 -9.53 -11.13 2.67
CA PHE A 60 -8.28 -11.49 3.34
C PHE A 60 -8.11 -10.73 4.65
N ALA A 61 -8.51 -9.46 4.72
CA ALA A 61 -8.51 -8.73 6.00
C ALA A 61 -9.33 -9.45 7.07
N LYS A 62 -10.51 -9.96 6.70
CA LYS A 62 -11.35 -10.77 7.58
C LYS A 62 -10.68 -12.10 7.97
N CYS A 63 -10.08 -12.82 7.02
CA CYS A 63 -9.41 -14.11 7.29
C CYS A 63 -8.25 -13.98 8.29
N TYR A 64 -7.51 -12.87 8.25
CA TYR A 64 -6.32 -12.65 9.06
C TYR A 64 -6.56 -11.74 10.27
N GLY A 65 -7.80 -11.28 10.51
CA GLY A 65 -8.14 -10.46 11.66
C GLY A 65 -7.54 -9.05 11.64
N VAL A 66 -7.30 -8.50 10.45
CA VAL A 66 -6.72 -7.15 10.27
C VAL A 66 -7.74 -6.18 9.68
N THR A 67 -7.47 -4.88 9.72
CA THR A 67 -8.38 -3.89 9.13
C THR A 67 -8.25 -3.89 7.60
N PRO A 68 -9.35 -3.80 6.83
CA PRO A 68 -9.29 -3.68 5.38
C PRO A 68 -8.50 -2.44 4.92
N ALA A 69 -8.54 -1.36 5.69
CA ALA A 69 -7.82 -0.14 5.38
C ALA A 69 -6.30 -0.32 5.48
N ALA A 70 -5.80 -0.97 6.55
CA ALA A 70 -4.37 -1.24 6.67
C ALA A 70 -3.86 -2.19 5.58
N LEU A 71 -4.60 -3.27 5.30
CA LEU A 71 -4.24 -4.22 4.24
C LEU A 71 -4.30 -3.57 2.85
N GLY A 72 -5.38 -2.83 2.57
CA GLY A 72 -5.55 -2.13 1.30
C GLY A 72 -4.43 -1.13 1.02
N GLY A 73 -3.98 -0.39 2.05
CA GLY A 73 -2.84 0.51 1.94
C GLY A 73 -1.58 -0.18 1.40
N LEU A 74 -1.28 -1.38 1.89
CA LEU A 74 -0.09 -2.15 1.48
C LEU A 74 -0.13 -2.64 0.02
N VAL A 75 -1.30 -2.65 -0.61
CA VAL A 75 -1.51 -3.08 -2.00
C VAL A 75 -2.04 -1.96 -2.90
N GLY A 76 -1.93 -0.70 -2.46
CA GLY A 76 -2.34 0.46 -3.27
C GLY A 76 -3.85 0.64 -3.43
N LEU A 77 -4.67 0.04 -2.56
CA LEU A 77 -6.13 0.15 -2.58
C LEU A 77 -6.61 0.93 -1.34
N LEU A 78 -7.02 2.20 -1.53
CA LEU A 78 -7.33 3.09 -0.40
C LEU A 78 -8.84 3.26 -0.21
N PRO A 79 -9.40 2.84 0.94
CA PRO A 79 -10.81 3.06 1.22
C PRO A 79 -11.06 4.50 1.69
N HIS A 80 -12.13 5.11 1.21
CA HIS A 80 -12.64 6.39 1.71
C HIS A 80 -14.17 6.36 1.81
N LYS A 81 -14.74 7.31 2.55
CA LYS A 81 -16.20 7.40 2.74
C LYS A 81 -16.81 8.39 1.77
N VAL A 82 -17.89 7.96 1.11
CA VAL A 82 -18.78 8.83 0.34
C VAL A 82 -20.17 8.69 0.96
N GLY A 83 -20.54 9.65 1.81
CA GLY A 83 -21.70 9.55 2.69
C GLY A 83 -21.57 8.33 3.61
N ARG A 84 -22.53 7.39 3.52
CA ARG A 84 -22.53 6.15 4.32
C ARG A 84 -21.76 4.98 3.66
N ARG A 85 -21.36 5.11 2.40
CA ARG A 85 -20.73 4.03 1.62
C ARG A 85 -19.21 4.11 1.74
N THR A 86 -18.55 2.95 1.73
CA THR A 86 -17.11 2.85 1.52
C THR A 86 -16.83 2.67 0.04
N VAL A 87 -16.01 3.54 -0.53
CA VAL A 87 -15.52 3.47 -1.91
C VAL A 87 -14.02 3.25 -1.86
N TRP A 88 -13.46 2.57 -2.86
CA TRP A 88 -12.04 2.26 -2.93
C TRP A 88 -11.40 3.03 -4.08
N ALA A 89 -10.34 3.76 -3.78
CA ALA A 89 -9.45 4.35 -4.78
C ALA A 89 -8.37 3.33 -5.13
N ASP A 90 -8.33 2.94 -6.39
CA ASP A 90 -7.30 2.04 -6.89
C ASP A 90 -6.10 2.86 -7.37
N MET A 91 -5.10 2.96 -6.50
CA MET A 91 -3.91 3.78 -6.75
C MET A 91 -2.89 3.08 -7.66
N VAL A 92 -3.11 1.79 -8.00
CA VAL A 92 -2.24 1.03 -8.89
C VAL A 92 -2.71 1.23 -10.33
N ARG A 93 -3.99 0.99 -10.57
CA ARG A 93 -4.60 1.09 -11.91
C ARG A 93 -5.00 2.52 -12.26
N THR A 94 -5.36 3.31 -11.24
CA THR A 94 -5.97 4.64 -11.41
C THR A 94 -5.39 5.68 -10.44
N PRO A 95 -4.06 5.92 -10.45
CA PRO A 95 -3.38 6.75 -9.44
C PRO A 95 -3.89 8.19 -9.35
N TYR A 96 -4.45 8.74 -10.43
CA TYR A 96 -4.97 10.11 -10.46
C TYR A 96 -6.17 10.32 -9.51
N VAL A 97 -6.89 9.26 -9.13
CA VAL A 97 -8.02 9.35 -8.20
C VAL A 97 -7.59 9.93 -6.85
N GLY A 98 -6.41 9.58 -6.35
CA GLY A 98 -5.92 10.13 -5.07
C GLY A 98 -5.70 11.65 -5.11
N HIS A 99 -5.38 12.21 -6.28
CA HIS A 99 -5.26 13.67 -6.46
C HIS A 99 -6.63 14.36 -6.47
N THR A 100 -7.65 13.70 -7.03
CA THR A 100 -9.01 14.24 -7.10
C THR A 100 -9.73 14.22 -5.77
N VAL A 101 -9.56 13.14 -4.99
CA VAL A 101 -10.30 12.93 -3.73
C VAL A 101 -9.61 13.60 -2.54
N GLY A 102 -8.29 13.84 -2.62
CA GLY A 102 -7.49 14.43 -1.54
C GLY A 102 -6.99 13.37 -0.55
N ILE A 103 -5.70 13.42 -0.21
CA ILE A 103 -5.03 12.41 0.61
C ILE A 103 -5.59 12.34 2.04
N GLU A 104 -6.13 13.46 2.52
CA GLU A 104 -6.74 13.63 3.83
C GLU A 104 -8.05 12.85 4.02
N THR A 105 -8.66 12.39 2.93
CA THR A 105 -9.91 11.60 2.98
C THR A 105 -9.69 10.14 3.36
N PHE A 106 -8.45 9.66 3.24
CA PHE A 106 -8.10 8.28 3.54
C PHE A 106 -7.74 8.10 5.02
N PRO A 107 -8.09 6.94 5.62
CA PRO A 107 -7.74 6.65 7.00
C PRO A 107 -6.22 6.55 7.16
N ARG A 108 -5.70 7.04 8.29
CA ARG A 108 -4.24 7.08 8.56
C ARG A 108 -3.56 5.72 8.45
N GLU A 109 -4.25 4.63 8.83
CA GLU A 109 -3.72 3.27 8.72
C GLU A 109 -3.50 2.84 7.26
N ALA A 110 -4.39 3.23 6.34
CA ALA A 110 -4.22 2.99 4.91
C ALA A 110 -3.05 3.80 4.36
N LEU A 111 -2.92 5.07 4.77
CA LEU A 111 -1.82 5.94 4.34
C LEU A 111 -0.43 5.43 4.78
N ARG A 112 -0.34 4.79 5.95
CA ARG A 112 0.92 4.15 6.40
C ARG A 112 1.33 3.02 5.48
N GLY A 113 0.42 2.09 5.18
CA GLY A 113 0.68 1.01 4.24
C GLY A 113 1.00 1.52 2.83
N TYR A 114 0.27 2.56 2.40
CA TYR A 114 0.45 3.16 1.09
C TYR A 114 1.79 3.86 0.90
N GLY A 115 2.29 4.53 1.93
CA GLY A 115 3.63 5.12 1.91
C GLY A 115 4.71 4.07 1.63
N LEU A 116 4.61 2.91 2.28
CA LEU A 116 5.49 1.77 2.00
C LEU A 116 5.29 1.21 0.59
N PHE A 117 4.05 0.98 0.18
CA PHE A 117 3.74 0.49 -1.16
C PHE A 117 4.42 1.36 -2.24
N ARG A 118 4.26 2.68 -2.14
CA ARG A 118 4.88 3.63 -3.08
C ARG A 118 6.40 3.60 -3.06
N ALA A 119 6.99 3.51 -1.87
CA ALA A 119 8.44 3.39 -1.72
C ALA A 119 8.97 2.12 -2.40
N ALA A 120 8.33 0.98 -2.17
CA ALA A 120 8.68 -0.29 -2.80
C ALA A 120 8.52 -0.23 -4.33
N SER A 121 7.42 0.31 -4.84
CA SER A 121 7.21 0.47 -6.29
C SER A 121 8.28 1.37 -6.92
N ALA A 122 8.64 2.48 -6.27
CA ALA A 122 9.66 3.39 -6.78
C ALA A 122 11.06 2.74 -6.85
N LEU A 123 11.40 1.85 -5.92
CA LEU A 123 12.65 1.09 -5.96
C LEU A 123 12.65 0.10 -7.13
N ILE A 124 11.57 -0.66 -7.32
CA ILE A 124 11.44 -1.62 -8.43
C ILE A 124 11.51 -0.90 -9.78
N GLU A 125 10.83 0.23 -9.94
CA GLU A 125 10.87 1.03 -11.17
C GLU A 125 12.30 1.53 -11.47
N ARG A 126 13.05 1.94 -10.44
CA ARG A 126 14.45 2.36 -10.58
C ARG A 126 15.35 1.21 -10.99
N GLU A 127 15.21 0.04 -10.35
CA GLU A 127 16.00 -1.15 -10.69
C GLU A 127 15.74 -1.56 -12.15
N ALA A 128 14.47 -1.59 -12.57
CA ALA A 128 14.10 -1.86 -13.96
C ALA A 128 14.74 -0.85 -14.94
N ALA A 129 14.79 0.43 -14.57
CA ALA A 129 15.43 1.47 -15.39
C ALA A 129 16.95 1.35 -15.50
N THR A 130 17.63 0.73 -14.51
CA THR A 130 19.09 0.51 -14.52
C THR A 130 19.54 -0.77 -15.23
N LEU A 131 18.62 -1.68 -15.55
CA LEU A 131 18.90 -2.94 -16.26
C LEU A 131 18.87 -2.81 -17.79
N HIS A 132 18.62 -1.59 -18.31
CA HIS A 132 18.60 -1.24 -19.73
C HIS A 132 19.75 -0.29 -20.09
#